data_AF-A0A8I1Y266-F1
#
_entry.id   AF-A0A8I1Y266-F1
#
_cell.length_a   1.000
_cell.length_b   1.000
_cell.length_c   1.000
_cell.angle_alpha   90.00
_cell.angle_beta   90.00
_cell.angle_gamma   90.00
#
_symmetry.space_group_name_H-M   'P 1'
#
loop_
_entity.id
_entity.type
_entity.pdbx_description
1 polymer ?
#
loop_
_entity_poly.entity_id
_entity_poly.type
_entity_poly.pdbx_seq_one_letter_code
_entity_poly.pdbx_strand_id
1 'polypeptide(L)'
;MTVQSVRTGGRIVLDVEIPARKPWSAIIRKGQTLRITDSHGQQAVDTLFYCAGDFGERYSGQDTLRAQGSAYVGLGTRIMSNEGRVMLRVTADSCGLHDTSAGACSCESNTVRFGHQTRYQHACRENFVIEAAKYGMSKRDIVPNLNFFMNVPIDPAGNFTVVDGVSKPGDAIELVAEMDVLCLISNCPQINNPCNGFFPTPVQVTIFEPEA
;
A
#
# COMPACT_ATOMS: atom_id res chain seq x y z
N MET A 1 4.44 -13.94 13.98
CA MET A 1 3.66 -13.75 12.73
C MET A 1 4.12 -14.82 11.75
N THR A 2 3.20 -15.52 11.11
CA THR A 2 3.51 -16.56 10.14
C THR A 2 3.92 -15.89 8.83
N VAL A 3 5.23 -15.86 8.56
CA VAL A 3 5.78 -15.48 7.25
C VAL A 3 5.68 -16.70 6.34
N GLN A 4 5.08 -16.55 5.15
CA GLN A 4 4.94 -17.63 4.17
C GLN A 4 5.61 -17.23 2.85
N SER A 5 6.22 -18.20 2.16
CA SER A 5 6.94 -17.91 0.92
C SER A 5 6.01 -17.42 -0.18
N VAL A 6 6.47 -16.39 -0.88
CA VAL A 6 5.86 -15.78 -2.08
C VAL A 6 5.88 -16.80 -3.24
N ARG A 7 4.89 -16.76 -4.14
CA ARG A 7 4.80 -17.71 -5.27
C ARG A 7 6.03 -17.58 -6.18
N THR A 8 6.46 -18.69 -6.79
CA THR A 8 7.59 -18.69 -7.76
C THR A 8 7.14 -18.90 -9.21
N GLY A 9 5.82 -18.95 -9.49
CA GLY A 9 5.27 -19.20 -10.81
C GLY A 9 3.90 -18.54 -11.06
N GLY A 10 3.40 -18.65 -12.29
CA GLY A 10 2.18 -18.03 -12.79
C GLY A 10 2.40 -17.24 -14.08
N ARG A 11 1.39 -17.13 -14.95
CA ARG A 11 1.50 -16.31 -16.17
C ARG A 11 1.49 -14.83 -15.78
N ILE A 12 2.60 -14.15 -15.99
CA ILE A 12 2.74 -12.71 -15.77
C ILE A 12 1.94 -11.95 -16.84
N VAL A 13 1.09 -11.04 -16.39
CA VAL A 13 0.30 -10.10 -17.20
C VAL A 13 0.98 -8.74 -17.27
N LEU A 14 1.62 -8.35 -16.18
CA LEU A 14 2.34 -7.09 -16.04
C LEU A 14 3.52 -7.29 -15.10
N ASP A 15 4.65 -6.70 -15.45
CA ASP A 15 5.83 -6.65 -14.60
C ASP A 15 6.51 -5.29 -14.80
N VAL A 16 6.46 -4.44 -13.79
CA VAL A 16 6.91 -3.06 -13.88
C VAL A 16 7.65 -2.62 -12.62
N GLU A 17 8.74 -1.90 -12.82
CA GLU A 17 9.39 -1.17 -11.74
C GLU A 17 8.73 0.21 -11.61
N ILE A 18 8.22 0.53 -10.41
CA ILE A 18 7.74 1.86 -10.08
C ILE A 18 8.93 2.66 -9.54
N PRO A 19 9.41 3.69 -10.25
CA PRO A 19 10.55 4.47 -9.80
C PRO A 19 10.28 5.12 -8.44
N ALA A 20 11.34 5.36 -7.67
CA ALA A 20 11.25 6.06 -6.40
C ALA A 20 10.43 7.35 -6.55
N ARG A 21 9.56 7.62 -5.56
CA ARG A 21 8.74 8.84 -5.47
C ARG A 21 7.62 8.96 -6.52
N LYS A 22 7.40 7.95 -7.37
CA LYS A 22 6.42 8.03 -8.46
C LYS A 22 5.09 7.35 -8.11
N PRO A 23 3.97 7.90 -8.61
CA PRO A 23 2.69 7.21 -8.60
C PRO A 23 2.62 6.16 -9.72
N TRP A 24 1.74 5.18 -9.51
CA TRP A 24 1.38 4.18 -10.51
C TRP A 24 -0.02 3.63 -10.23
N SER A 25 -0.69 3.12 -11.26
CA SER A 25 -1.96 2.42 -11.09
C SER A 25 -2.18 1.36 -12.17
N ALA A 26 -3.01 0.37 -11.85
CA ALA A 26 -3.56 -0.58 -12.80
C ALA A 26 -4.87 -1.18 -12.29
N ILE A 27 -5.66 -1.72 -13.22
CA ILE A 27 -6.79 -2.59 -12.90
C ILE A 27 -6.26 -4.01 -12.69
N ILE A 28 -6.52 -4.59 -11.52
CA ILE A 28 -6.30 -5.98 -11.20
C ILE A 28 -7.66 -6.68 -11.36
N ARG A 29 -7.74 -7.63 -12.30
CA ARG A 29 -9.00 -8.35 -12.56
C ARG A 29 -9.27 -9.37 -11.46
N LYS A 30 -10.54 -9.69 -11.24
CA LYS A 30 -10.95 -10.75 -10.32
C LYS A 30 -10.18 -12.04 -10.60
N GLY A 31 -9.63 -12.63 -9.54
CA GLY A 31 -8.81 -13.85 -9.57
C GLY A 31 -7.32 -13.61 -9.86
N GLN A 32 -6.94 -12.43 -10.39
CA GLN A 32 -5.53 -12.10 -10.58
C GLN A 32 -4.84 -11.86 -9.24
N THR A 33 -3.53 -12.09 -9.24
CA THR A 33 -2.67 -11.82 -8.07
C THR A 33 -1.84 -10.59 -8.33
N LEU A 34 -1.95 -9.58 -7.46
CA LEU A 34 -1.02 -8.46 -7.36
C LEU A 34 0.12 -8.84 -6.42
N ARG A 35 1.36 -8.73 -6.89
CA ARG A 35 2.56 -8.80 -6.04
C ARG A 35 3.24 -7.43 -6.00
N ILE A 36 3.58 -6.99 -4.80
CA ILE A 36 4.44 -5.83 -4.57
C ILE A 36 5.72 -6.37 -3.91
N THR A 37 6.87 -6.11 -4.52
CA THR A 37 8.18 -6.53 -4.02
C THR A 37 9.03 -5.30 -3.74
N ASP A 38 9.51 -5.20 -2.51
CA ASP A 38 10.52 -4.22 -2.13
C ASP A 38 11.91 -4.73 -2.57
N SER A 39 12.37 -4.28 -3.74
CA SER A 39 13.61 -4.76 -4.34
C SER A 39 14.87 -4.31 -3.60
N HIS A 40 14.79 -3.29 -2.75
CA HIS A 40 15.93 -2.68 -2.07
C HIS A 40 15.85 -2.71 -0.54
N GLY A 41 14.71 -3.11 0.02
CA GLY A 41 14.45 -3.10 1.45
C GLY A 41 14.04 -1.72 1.96
N GLN A 42 13.39 -1.75 3.12
CA GLN A 42 12.85 -0.60 3.87
C GLN A 42 11.84 0.29 3.15
N GLN A 43 11.54 0.14 1.86
CA GLN A 43 10.67 1.07 1.14
C GLN A 43 9.20 0.85 1.47
N ALA A 44 8.56 1.86 2.06
CA ALA A 44 7.11 1.89 2.25
C ALA A 44 6.36 2.14 0.95
N VAL A 45 5.24 1.44 0.77
CA VAL A 45 4.40 1.56 -0.43
C VAL A 45 2.96 1.87 -0.01
N ASP A 46 2.61 3.15 -0.09
CA ASP A 46 1.27 3.65 0.17
C ASP A 46 0.34 3.21 -0.96
N THR A 47 -0.74 2.50 -0.63
CA THR A 47 -1.63 1.88 -1.61
C THR A 47 -3.11 2.14 -1.30
N LEU A 48 -3.89 2.36 -2.35
CA LEU A 48 -5.34 2.50 -2.32
C LEU A 48 -5.99 1.51 -3.29
N PHE A 49 -7.17 1.02 -2.93
CA PHE A 49 -7.96 0.13 -3.77
C PHE A 49 -9.37 0.68 -3.96
N TYR A 50 -9.88 0.58 -5.18
CA TYR A 50 -11.25 0.98 -5.56
C TYR A 50 -11.88 -0.16 -6.36
N CYS A 51 -13.20 -0.34 -6.27
CA CYS A 51 -13.92 -1.22 -7.18
C CYS A 51 -13.80 -0.62 -8.60
N ALA A 52 -13.32 -1.40 -9.57
CA ALA A 52 -13.05 -0.89 -10.92
C ALA A 52 -14.32 -0.47 -11.68
N GLY A 53 -15.49 -1.00 -11.29
CA GLY A 53 -16.79 -0.65 -11.86
C GLY A 53 -17.49 0.52 -11.17
N ASP A 54 -17.07 0.89 -9.96
CA ASP A 54 -17.63 2.00 -9.19
C ASP A 54 -16.61 2.47 -8.13
N PHE A 55 -15.96 3.61 -8.37
CA PHE A 55 -15.00 4.16 -7.41
C PHE A 55 -15.63 4.72 -6.13
N GLY A 56 -16.97 4.76 -6.05
CA GLY A 56 -17.70 4.97 -4.80
C GLY A 56 -17.46 3.86 -3.78
N GLU A 57 -17.24 2.64 -4.25
CA GLU A 57 -16.80 1.53 -3.41
C GLU A 57 -15.27 1.42 -3.41
N ARG A 58 -14.68 1.47 -2.22
CA ARG A 58 -13.23 1.62 -2.03
C ARG A 58 -12.76 1.06 -0.71
N TYR A 59 -11.45 0.86 -0.60
CA TYR A 59 -10.79 0.35 0.59
C TYR A 59 -11.26 1.07 1.87
N SER A 60 -11.57 0.27 2.89
CA SER A 60 -11.84 0.72 4.25
C SER A 60 -10.86 0.07 5.21
N GLY A 61 -9.91 0.86 5.71
CA GLY A 61 -9.00 0.41 6.78
C GLY A 61 -9.78 0.00 8.03
N GLN A 62 -10.80 0.76 8.42
CA GLN A 62 -11.60 0.50 9.61
C GLN A 62 -12.31 -0.87 9.54
N ASP A 63 -12.97 -1.17 8.41
CA ASP A 63 -13.65 -2.45 8.22
C ASP A 63 -12.66 -3.61 8.09
N THR A 64 -11.49 -3.36 7.48
CA THR A 64 -10.40 -4.34 7.40
C THR A 64 -9.89 -4.72 8.79
N LEU A 65 -9.53 -3.74 9.62
CA LEU A 65 -9.04 -3.98 10.99
C LEU A 65 -10.09 -4.66 11.86
N ARG A 66 -11.36 -4.23 11.75
CA ARG A 66 -12.49 -4.86 12.45
C ARG A 66 -12.69 -6.32 12.03
N ALA A 67 -12.64 -6.61 10.73
CA ALA A 67 -12.92 -7.94 10.20
C ALA A 67 -11.83 -8.97 10.54
N GLN A 68 -10.60 -8.52 10.82
CA GLN A 68 -9.46 -9.38 11.15
C GLN A 68 -9.11 -9.39 12.65
N GLY A 69 -9.55 -8.39 13.44
CA GLY A 69 -9.23 -8.29 14.86
C GLY A 69 -7.75 -7.97 15.16
N SER A 70 -7.07 -7.31 14.23
CA SER A 70 -5.64 -6.95 14.29
C SER A 70 -5.45 -5.54 13.75
N ALA A 71 -4.47 -4.79 14.27
CA ALA A 71 -4.11 -3.46 13.78
C ALA A 71 -3.23 -3.48 12.50
N TYR A 72 -2.62 -4.63 12.19
CA TYR A 72 -1.70 -4.78 11.06
C TYR A 72 -2.28 -5.71 10.00
N VAL A 73 -2.12 -5.32 8.74
CA VAL A 73 -2.40 -6.20 7.60
C VAL A 73 -1.24 -7.19 7.44
N GLY A 74 -1.57 -8.44 7.11
CA GLY A 74 -0.61 -9.51 6.83
C GLY A 74 -1.30 -10.75 6.26
N LEU A 75 -0.60 -11.88 6.22
CA LEU A 75 -1.12 -13.14 5.68
C LEU A 75 -2.54 -13.49 6.16
N GLY A 76 -3.43 -13.81 5.21
CA GLY A 76 -4.82 -14.19 5.48
C GLY A 76 -5.78 -13.01 5.66
N THR A 77 -5.28 -11.77 5.67
CA THR A 77 -6.11 -10.56 5.77
C THR A 77 -7.07 -10.46 4.60
N ARG A 78 -8.33 -10.14 4.90
CA ARG A 78 -9.34 -9.72 3.93
C ARG A 78 -9.35 -8.20 3.86
N ILE A 79 -8.93 -7.65 2.73
CA ILE A 79 -8.97 -6.21 2.46
C ILE A 79 -10.42 -5.86 2.12
N MET A 80 -11.08 -5.11 3.01
CA MET A 80 -12.51 -4.82 2.95
C MET A 80 -12.79 -3.48 2.25
N SER A 81 -13.91 -3.40 1.53
CA SER A 81 -14.47 -2.15 1.04
C SER A 81 -15.32 -1.46 2.11
N ASN A 82 -15.60 -0.17 1.92
CA ASN A 82 -16.57 0.62 2.70
C ASN A 82 -18.03 0.13 2.55
N GLU A 83 -18.29 -0.84 1.68
CA GLU A 83 -19.59 -1.51 1.53
C GLU A 83 -19.60 -2.92 2.13
N GLY A 84 -18.51 -3.30 2.83
CA GLY A 84 -18.42 -4.57 3.54
C GLY A 84 -18.11 -5.78 2.64
N ARG A 85 -17.69 -5.56 1.39
CA ARG A 85 -17.24 -6.64 0.49
C ARG A 85 -15.74 -6.86 0.60
N VAL A 86 -15.30 -8.08 0.30
CA VAL A 86 -13.86 -8.37 0.19
C VAL A 86 -13.39 -7.92 -1.18
N MET A 87 -12.40 -7.02 -1.22
CA MET A 87 -11.78 -6.53 -2.45
C MET A 87 -10.58 -7.39 -2.83
N LEU A 88 -9.71 -7.66 -1.86
CA LEU A 88 -8.52 -8.49 -2.02
C LEU A 88 -8.29 -9.37 -0.79
N ARG A 89 -7.52 -10.46 -0.96
CA ARG A 89 -7.01 -11.28 0.14
C ARG A 89 -5.50 -11.37 0.09
N VAL A 90 -4.84 -11.18 1.22
CA VAL A 90 -3.39 -11.39 1.34
C VAL A 90 -3.11 -12.88 1.38
N THR A 91 -2.43 -13.40 0.35
CA THR A 91 -2.16 -14.84 0.18
C THR A 91 -0.71 -15.24 0.42
N ALA A 92 0.22 -14.28 0.38
CA ALA A 92 1.60 -14.47 0.78
C ALA A 92 2.15 -13.16 1.35
N ASP A 93 3.04 -13.26 2.32
CA ASP A 93 3.66 -12.12 2.99
C ASP A 93 4.99 -12.59 3.60
N SER A 94 6.10 -12.03 3.11
CA SER A 94 7.44 -12.33 3.61
C SER A 94 7.95 -11.35 4.68
N CYS A 95 7.24 -10.25 4.92
CA CYS A 95 7.71 -9.15 5.76
C CYS A 95 6.89 -9.02 7.05
N GLY A 96 5.55 -8.96 6.94
CA GLY A 96 4.63 -8.65 8.02
C GLY A 96 4.54 -7.15 8.34
N LEU A 97 3.74 -6.84 9.37
CA LEU A 97 3.63 -5.51 9.99
C LEU A 97 3.21 -4.37 9.03
N HIS A 98 2.31 -4.64 8.09
CA HIS A 98 1.81 -3.59 7.19
C HIS A 98 0.80 -2.68 7.90
N ASP A 99 1.10 -1.39 7.90
CA ASP A 99 0.35 -0.38 8.62
C ASP A 99 -0.86 0.16 7.83
N THR A 100 -1.89 0.62 8.52
CA THR A 100 -2.95 1.46 7.95
C THR A 100 -3.37 2.61 8.89
N SER A 101 -2.59 2.85 9.95
CA SER A 101 -2.89 3.81 11.00
C SER A 101 -2.17 5.16 10.81
N ALA A 102 -0.93 5.17 10.33
CA ALA A 102 -0.14 6.39 10.19
C ALA A 102 -0.57 7.26 9.00
N GLY A 103 -1.24 6.63 8.02
CA GLY A 103 -1.69 7.27 6.79
C GLY A 103 -0.56 7.77 5.89
N ALA A 104 -0.94 8.37 4.77
CA ALA A 104 -0.03 8.87 3.76
C ALA A 104 0.58 10.22 4.14
N CYS A 105 1.85 10.43 3.79
CA CYS A 105 2.45 11.76 3.91
C CYS A 105 1.80 12.77 2.95
N SER A 106 1.73 14.03 3.38
CA SER A 106 1.22 15.18 2.63
C SER A 106 2.15 16.38 2.83
N CYS A 107 2.12 17.33 1.91
CA CYS A 107 2.82 18.62 2.07
C CYS A 107 2.43 19.32 3.38
N GLU A 108 1.15 19.28 3.75
CA GLU A 108 0.63 19.86 4.99
C GLU A 108 1.16 19.12 6.23
N SER A 109 1.12 17.78 6.25
CA SER A 109 1.64 17.00 7.38
C SER A 109 3.15 17.17 7.54
N ASN A 110 3.88 17.24 6.43
CA ASN A 110 5.33 17.48 6.47
C ASN A 110 5.62 18.84 7.08
N THR A 111 4.88 19.87 6.67
CA THR A 111 5.02 21.22 7.19
C THR A 111 4.80 21.28 8.71
N VAL A 112 3.74 20.64 9.20
CA VAL A 112 3.40 20.61 10.64
C VAL A 112 4.44 19.84 11.45
N ARG A 113 4.93 18.71 10.94
CA ARG A 113 5.82 17.80 11.68
C ARG A 113 7.29 18.20 11.63
N PHE A 114 7.75 18.74 10.51
CA PHE A 114 9.17 18.92 10.20
C PHE A 114 9.54 20.37 9.90
N GLY A 115 8.56 21.28 9.78
CA GLY A 115 8.78 22.71 9.57
C GLY A 115 8.47 23.20 8.15
N HIS A 116 8.28 24.51 8.01
CA HIS A 116 7.81 25.17 6.78
C HIS A 116 8.69 24.94 5.54
N GLN A 117 9.98 24.68 5.71
CA GLN A 117 10.89 24.36 4.61
C GLN A 117 10.51 23.08 3.86
N THR A 118 9.72 22.19 4.46
CA THR A 118 9.27 20.93 3.83
C THR A 118 8.00 21.08 2.99
N ARG A 119 7.38 22.27 2.95
CA ARG A 119 6.08 22.53 2.31
C ARG A 119 5.99 22.10 0.85
N TYR A 120 7.09 22.21 0.09
CA TYR A 120 7.12 21.90 -1.35
C TYR A 120 7.81 20.58 -1.68
N GLN A 121 8.11 19.77 -0.66
CA GLN A 121 8.65 18.43 -0.87
C GLN A 121 7.57 17.48 -1.35
N HIS A 122 8.00 16.45 -2.09
CA HIS A 122 7.13 15.38 -2.57
C HIS A 122 6.40 14.67 -1.43
N ALA A 123 5.17 14.23 -1.69
CA ALA A 123 4.36 13.50 -0.73
C ALA A 123 3.40 12.51 -1.43
N CYS A 124 3.03 11.46 -0.69
CA CYS A 124 2.14 10.41 -1.18
C CYS A 124 0.76 10.93 -1.53
N ARG A 125 0.25 11.91 -0.77
CA ARG A 125 -1.06 12.50 -1.03
C ARG A 125 -1.11 13.16 -2.41
N GLU A 126 -0.07 13.89 -2.79
CA GLU A 126 0.05 14.50 -4.12
C GLU A 126 0.16 13.44 -5.22
N ASN A 127 0.95 12.38 -5.00
CA ASN A 127 1.05 11.25 -5.92
C ASN A 127 -0.32 10.58 -6.14
N PHE A 128 -1.08 10.33 -5.09
CA PHE A 128 -2.42 9.77 -5.20
C PHE A 128 -3.38 10.68 -5.97
N VAL A 129 -3.35 11.99 -5.73
CA VAL A 129 -4.20 12.94 -6.46
C VAL A 129 -3.87 12.94 -7.96
N ILE A 130 -2.58 12.96 -8.32
CA ILE A 130 -2.12 12.90 -9.72
C ILE A 130 -2.59 11.61 -10.38
N GLU A 131 -2.45 10.47 -9.71
CA GLU A 131 -2.81 9.17 -10.28
C GLU A 131 -4.32 8.98 -10.38
N ALA A 132 -5.07 9.37 -9.35
CA ALA A 132 -6.52 9.28 -9.31
C ALA A 132 -7.18 10.14 -10.40
N ALA A 133 -6.58 11.28 -10.75
CA ALA A 133 -7.08 12.16 -11.82
C ALA A 133 -7.16 11.46 -13.19
N LYS A 134 -6.32 10.44 -13.45
CA LYS A 134 -6.39 9.63 -14.67
C LYS A 134 -7.72 8.88 -14.82
N TYR A 135 -8.44 8.70 -13.71
CA TYR A 135 -9.71 7.97 -13.63
C TYR A 135 -10.90 8.89 -13.35
N GLY A 136 -10.74 10.20 -13.52
CA GLY A 136 -11.78 11.19 -13.25
C GLY A 136 -12.07 11.42 -11.76
N MET A 137 -11.24 10.89 -10.87
CA MET A 137 -11.30 11.16 -9.44
C MET A 137 -10.53 12.43 -9.07
N SER A 138 -10.76 12.92 -7.86
CA SER A 138 -10.21 14.16 -7.32
C SER A 138 -9.70 13.96 -5.89
N LYS A 139 -9.19 15.03 -5.25
CA LYS A 139 -8.72 15.02 -3.85
C LYS A 139 -9.77 14.47 -2.86
N ARG A 140 -11.06 14.62 -3.15
CA ARG A 140 -12.17 14.14 -2.31
C ARG A 140 -12.24 12.61 -2.23
N ASP A 141 -11.73 11.93 -3.25
CA ASP A 141 -11.85 10.48 -3.41
C ASP A 141 -10.67 9.74 -2.74
N ILE A 142 -9.67 10.48 -2.25
CA ILE A 142 -8.53 9.93 -1.52
C ILE A 142 -8.91 9.61 -0.07
N VAL A 143 -8.85 8.32 0.26
CA VAL A 143 -9.19 7.76 1.59
C VAL A 143 -7.94 7.43 2.42
N PRO A 144 -8.07 7.03 3.70
CA PRO A 144 -6.97 6.43 4.44
C PRO A 144 -6.41 5.23 3.67
N ASN A 145 -5.08 5.17 3.55
CA ASN A 145 -4.39 4.20 2.73
C ASN A 145 -3.83 3.03 3.57
N LEU A 146 -3.38 2.02 2.84
CA LEU A 146 -2.60 0.91 3.39
C LEU A 146 -1.13 1.18 3.08
N ASN A 147 -0.26 1.08 4.08
CA ASN A 147 1.18 1.27 3.98
C ASN A 147 1.89 -0.10 3.97
N PHE A 148 2.11 -0.69 2.80
CA PHE A 148 2.91 -1.92 2.73
C PHE A 148 4.36 -1.63 3.13
N PHE A 149 4.98 -2.58 3.82
CA PHE A 149 6.35 -2.54 4.38
C PHE A 149 6.68 -1.42 5.39
N MET A 150 5.76 -0.48 5.64
CA MET A 150 5.96 0.57 6.65
C MET A 150 5.78 0.00 8.06
N ASN A 151 6.78 0.17 8.91
CA ASN A 151 6.73 -0.28 10.30
C ASN A 151 6.23 0.83 11.23
N VAL A 152 5.06 0.60 11.85
CA VAL A 152 4.42 1.54 12.78
C VAL A 152 3.99 0.80 14.04
N PRO A 153 4.92 0.53 14.98
CA PRO A 153 4.60 -0.19 16.20
C PRO A 153 3.65 0.64 17.09
N ILE A 154 2.57 -0.01 17.52
CA ILE A 154 1.59 0.50 18.49
C ILE A 154 1.91 -0.12 19.85
N ASP A 155 2.18 0.73 20.85
CA ASP A 155 2.45 0.29 22.22
C ASP A 155 1.15 -0.02 23.01
N PRO A 156 1.24 -0.67 24.19
CA PRO A 156 0.06 -0.98 25.00
C PRO A 156 -0.73 0.25 25.49
N ALA A 157 -0.15 1.45 25.47
CA ALA A 157 -0.84 2.70 25.80
C ALA A 157 -1.54 3.32 24.56
N GLY A 158 -1.38 2.71 23.38
CA GLY A 158 -1.95 3.19 22.12
C GLY A 158 -1.12 4.26 21.42
N ASN A 159 0.10 4.54 21.90
CA ASN A 159 1.00 5.42 21.16
C ASN A 159 1.57 4.66 19.97
N PHE A 160 1.79 5.38 18.89
CA PHE A 160 2.48 4.83 17.72
C PHE A 160 3.41 5.87 17.13
N THR A 161 4.48 5.38 16.51
CA THR A 161 5.42 6.20 15.75
C THR A 161 5.91 5.43 14.55
N VAL A 162 6.29 6.17 13.52
CA VAL A 162 6.91 5.59 12.33
C VAL A 162 8.37 5.34 12.66
N VAL A 163 8.80 4.08 12.55
CA VAL A 163 10.18 3.64 12.78
C VAL A 163 10.77 3.08 11.49
N ASP A 164 12.02 2.64 11.53
CA ASP A 164 12.70 2.04 10.38
C ASP A 164 11.90 0.85 9.82
N GLY A 165 11.80 0.80 8.49
CA GLY A 165 11.17 -0.30 7.76
C GLY A 165 11.86 -1.63 8.08
N VAL A 166 11.06 -2.70 8.12
CA VAL A 166 11.56 -4.06 8.45
C VAL A 166 11.74 -4.95 7.23
N SER A 167 11.30 -4.49 6.05
CA SER A 167 11.50 -5.21 4.80
C SER A 167 12.97 -5.27 4.41
N LYS A 168 13.35 -6.42 3.87
CA LYS A 168 14.66 -6.70 3.28
C LYS A 168 14.54 -6.70 1.75
N PRO A 169 15.64 -6.52 1.01
CA PRO A 169 15.64 -6.69 -0.44
C PRO A 169 15.00 -8.02 -0.86
N GLY A 170 13.99 -7.94 -1.72
CA GLY A 170 13.24 -9.10 -2.22
C GLY A 170 12.04 -9.49 -1.37
N ASP A 171 11.78 -8.83 -0.23
CA ASP A 171 10.54 -9.06 0.50
C ASP A 171 9.33 -8.65 -0.33
N ALA A 172 8.26 -9.43 -0.26
CA ALA A 172 7.06 -9.19 -1.04
C ALA A 172 5.77 -9.56 -0.30
N ILE A 173 4.69 -8.95 -0.76
CA ILE A 173 3.32 -9.29 -0.40
C ILE A 173 2.53 -9.62 -1.66
N GLU A 174 1.65 -10.62 -1.56
CA GLU A 174 0.73 -11.01 -2.62
C GLU A 174 -0.71 -10.85 -2.20
N LEU A 175 -1.52 -10.30 -3.10
CA LEU A 175 -2.95 -10.10 -2.91
C LEU A 175 -3.72 -10.68 -4.10
N VAL A 176 -4.63 -11.61 -3.85
CA VAL A 176 -5.59 -12.09 -4.85
C VAL A 176 -6.81 -11.19 -4.86
N ALA A 177 -7.21 -10.71 -6.04
CA ALA A 177 -8.39 -9.87 -6.19
C ALA A 177 -9.69 -10.70 -6.18
N GLU A 178 -10.64 -10.33 -5.33
CA GLU A 178 -11.96 -10.98 -5.20
C GLU A 178 -13.03 -10.34 -6.10
N MET A 179 -12.66 -9.23 -6.73
CA MET A 179 -13.42 -8.47 -7.72
C MET A 179 -12.44 -7.70 -8.61
N ASP A 180 -12.92 -7.06 -9.68
CA ASP A 180 -12.07 -6.14 -10.44
C ASP A 180 -11.79 -4.91 -9.58
N VAL A 181 -10.50 -4.66 -9.29
CA VAL A 181 -10.06 -3.57 -8.43
C VAL A 181 -9.10 -2.65 -9.18
N LEU A 182 -9.30 -1.35 -9.05
CA LEU A 182 -8.28 -0.35 -9.39
C LEU A 182 -7.32 -0.23 -8.20
N CYS A 183 -6.05 -0.53 -8.44
CA CYS A 183 -4.96 -0.32 -7.49
C CYS A 183 -4.24 1.00 -7.81
N LEU A 184 -4.10 1.87 -6.81
CA LEU A 184 -3.29 3.08 -6.87
C LEU A 184 -2.13 2.94 -5.88
N ILE A 185 -0.92 3.14 -6.37
CA ILE A 185 0.30 3.12 -5.56
C ILE A 185 0.95 4.49 -5.60
N SER A 186 1.38 4.96 -4.44
CA SER A 186 2.44 5.96 -4.32
C SER A 186 3.67 5.27 -3.74
N ASN A 187 4.73 5.13 -4.56
CA ASN A 187 6.02 4.70 -4.03
C ASN A 187 6.59 5.82 -3.14
N CYS A 188 6.55 5.62 -1.82
CA CYS A 188 6.56 6.69 -0.83
C CYS A 188 7.80 7.59 -0.97
N PRO A 189 7.65 8.92 -1.12
CA PRO A 189 8.78 9.82 -1.32
C PRO A 189 9.36 10.39 -0.02
N GLN A 190 8.85 9.97 1.14
CA GLN A 190 9.19 10.56 2.42
C GLN A 190 10.69 10.41 2.73
N ILE A 191 11.29 11.51 3.18
CA ILE A 191 12.71 11.61 3.55
C ILE A 191 12.93 12.26 4.92
N ASN A 192 11.87 12.73 5.57
CA ASN A 192 11.96 13.44 6.85
C ASN A 192 11.74 12.52 8.06
N ASN A 193 11.48 11.24 7.83
CA ASN A 193 11.32 10.22 8.86
C ASN A 193 11.85 8.86 8.33
N PRO A 194 12.02 7.84 9.20
CA PRO A 194 12.72 6.62 8.84
C PRO A 194 11.89 5.61 8.00
N CYS A 195 10.68 5.95 7.56
CA CYS A 195 9.76 4.96 6.94
C CYS A 195 10.32 4.25 5.70
N ASN A 196 11.28 4.88 5.01
CA ASN A 196 11.97 4.36 3.81
C ASN A 196 13.49 4.30 4.00
N GLY A 197 13.97 4.20 5.24
CA GLY A 197 15.39 4.32 5.55
C GLY A 197 16.01 5.66 5.12
N PHE A 198 15.21 6.72 4.98
CA PHE A 198 15.58 8.05 4.46
C PHE A 198 15.98 8.12 2.98
N PHE A 199 16.03 6.99 2.26
CA PHE A 199 16.44 6.93 0.86
C PHE A 199 15.37 6.22 0.02
N PRO A 200 14.40 6.95 -0.56
CA PRO A 200 13.38 6.33 -1.39
C PRO A 200 13.99 5.55 -2.57
N THR A 201 13.57 4.30 -2.74
CA THR A 201 14.04 3.34 -3.74
C THR A 201 12.88 2.91 -4.66
N PRO A 202 13.16 2.35 -5.85
CA PRO A 202 12.12 1.76 -6.68
C PRO A 202 11.55 0.49 -6.06
N VAL A 203 10.32 0.13 -6.44
CA VAL A 203 9.67 -1.15 -6.07
C VAL A 203 9.18 -1.87 -7.31
N GLN A 204 9.15 -3.20 -7.28
CA GLN A 204 8.63 -4.02 -8.37
C GLN A 204 7.16 -4.33 -8.12
N VAL A 205 6.34 -4.18 -9.14
CA VAL A 205 4.94 -4.62 -9.15
C VAL A 205 4.72 -5.61 -10.28
N THR A 206 4.18 -6.77 -9.93
CA THR A 206 3.89 -7.85 -10.86
C THR A 206 2.43 -8.28 -10.72
N ILE A 207 1.74 -8.50 -11.83
CA ILE A 207 0.37 -9.02 -11.86
C ILE A 207 0.40 -10.38 -12.54
N PHE A 208 -0.17 -11.39 -11.89
CA PHE A 208 -0.29 -12.76 -12.41
C PHE A 208 -1.74 -13.07 -12.76
N GLU A 209 -1.94 -13.87 -13.81
CA GLU A 209 -3.25 -14.47 -14.08
C GLU A 209 -3.71 -15.39 -12.93
N PRO A 210 -5.03 -15.66 -12.84
CA PRO A 210 -5.52 -16.73 -11.99
C PRO A 210 -4.85 -18.06 -12.35
N GLU A 211 -4.60 -18.89 -11.34
CA GLU A 211 -4.24 -20.28 -11.57
C GLU A 211 -5.42 -21.02 -12.20
N ALA A 212 -5.14 -21.88 -13.18
CA ALA A 212 -6.13 -22.69 -13.88
C ALA A 212 -6.68 -23.83 -13.00
#